data_AF-A0A0A6VFR8-F1
#
_entry.id   AF-A0A0A6VFR8-F1
#
_cell.length_a   1.000
_cell.length_b   1.000
_cell.length_c   1.000
_cell.angle_alpha   90.00
_cell.angle_beta   90.00
_cell.angle_gamma   90.00
#
_symmetry.space_group_name_H-M   'P 1'
#
loop_
_entity.id
_entity.type
_entity.pdbx_description
1 polymer ?
#
loop_
_entity_poly.entity_id
_entity_poly.type
_entity_poly.pdbx_seq_one_letter_code
_entity_poly.pdbx_strand_id
1 'polypeptide(L)'
;MHYLLRSHGVKVLYLGADMPLKDVEFVCKYKRPDFLYTHLTGIAGNFSLEKFISQVSQRVPDIPLVISGQLARAHSKKVPSGINFKRSLSEVLEFVASLG
;
A
#
# COMPACT_ATOMS: atom_id res chain seq x y z
N MET A 1 -8.72 -7.46 2.21
CA MET A 1 -8.39 -6.62 1.03
C MET A 1 -8.41 -7.37 -0.29
N HIS A 2 -7.64 -8.43 -0.49
CA HIS A 2 -7.69 -9.21 -1.74
C HIS A 2 -9.13 -9.59 -2.16
N TYR A 3 -9.91 -10.14 -1.21
CA TYR A 3 -11.32 -10.45 -1.43
C TYR A 3 -12.17 -9.21 -1.77
N LEU A 4 -12.07 -8.15 -0.95
CA LEU A 4 -12.85 -6.90 -1.13
C LEU A 4 -12.59 -6.24 -2.48
N LEU A 5 -11.34 -6.18 -2.93
CA LEU A 5 -10.99 -5.60 -4.23
C LEU A 5 -11.53 -6.47 -5.37
N ARG A 6 -11.36 -7.79 -5.29
CA ARG A 6 -11.89 -8.71 -6.31
C ARG A 6 -13.42 -8.68 -6.41
N SER A 7 -14.12 -8.56 -5.28
CA SER A 7 -15.59 -8.47 -5.28
C SER A 7 -16.11 -7.18 -5.92
N HIS A 8 -15.26 -6.16 -6.06
CA HIS A 8 -15.57 -4.89 -6.75
C HIS A 8 -15.00 -4.85 -8.18
N GLY A 9 -14.64 -6.01 -8.76
CA GLY A 9 -14.16 -6.09 -10.15
C GLY A 9 -12.72 -5.60 -10.36
N VAL A 10 -12.01 -5.19 -9.30
CA VAL A 10 -10.62 -4.76 -9.40
C VAL A 10 -9.72 -5.97 -9.67
N LYS A 11 -8.87 -5.86 -10.70
CA LYS A 11 -7.85 -6.88 -11.00
C LYS A 11 -6.74 -6.81 -9.96
N VAL A 12 -6.58 -7.86 -9.16
CA VAL A 12 -5.59 -7.89 -8.07
C VAL A 12 -4.41 -8.82 -8.40
N LEU A 13 -3.20 -8.26 -8.31
CA LEU A 13 -1.94 -9.02 -8.23
C LEU A 13 -1.60 -9.21 -6.75
N TYR A 14 -1.93 -10.38 -6.19
CA TYR A 14 -1.63 -10.68 -4.79
C TYR A 14 -0.19 -11.16 -4.64
N LEU A 15 0.63 -10.41 -3.90
CA LEU A 15 2.06 -10.68 -3.72
C LEU A 15 2.39 -11.46 -2.43
N GLY A 16 1.38 -11.80 -1.62
CA GLY A 16 1.59 -12.42 -0.31
C GLY A 16 1.88 -11.41 0.81
N ALA A 17 2.31 -11.95 1.95
CA ALA A 17 2.74 -11.17 3.11
C ALA A 17 4.27 -11.21 3.21
N ASP A 18 4.85 -10.17 3.83
CA ASP A 18 6.30 -10.05 4.09
C ASP A 18 7.19 -10.21 2.84
N MET A 19 6.68 -9.74 1.70
CA MET A 19 7.41 -9.81 0.44
C MET A 19 8.59 -8.81 0.44
N PRO A 20 9.81 -9.25 0.08
CA PRO A 20 10.94 -8.33 -0.07
C PRO A 20 10.64 -7.23 -1.10
N LEU A 21 11.02 -5.99 -0.77
CA LEU A 21 10.73 -4.83 -1.63
C LEU A 21 11.31 -4.96 -3.05
N LYS A 22 12.42 -5.69 -3.23
CA LYS A 22 13.01 -5.97 -4.55
C LYS A 22 12.06 -6.77 -5.47
N ASP A 23 11.26 -7.65 -4.89
CA ASP A 23 10.36 -8.51 -5.65
C ASP A 23 9.07 -7.74 -5.97
N VAL A 24 8.61 -6.88 -5.05
CA VAL A 24 7.56 -5.89 -5.31
C VAL A 24 7.95 -4.96 -6.47
N GLU A 25 9.18 -4.42 -6.43
CA GLU A 25 9.74 -3.56 -7.48
C GLU A 25 9.74 -4.27 -8.84
N PHE A 26 10.21 -5.52 -8.89
CA PHE A 26 10.20 -6.32 -10.13
C PHE A 26 8.79 -6.45 -10.70
N VAL A 27 7.79 -6.81 -9.87
CA VAL A 27 6.41 -6.95 -10.32
C VAL A 27 5.82 -5.62 -10.75
N CYS A 28 6.08 -4.53 -10.02
CA CYS A 28 5.63 -3.19 -10.37
C CYS A 28 6.17 -2.75 -11.74
N LYS A 29 7.46 -2.98 -12.01
CA LYS A 29 8.09 -2.66 -13.30
C LYS A 29 7.52 -3.50 -14.45
N TYR A 30 7.29 -4.79 -14.22
CA TYR A 30 6.82 -5.71 -15.26
C TYR A 30 5.33 -5.61 -15.55
N LYS A 31 4.50 -5.46 -14.50
CA LYS A 31 3.04 -5.48 -14.61
C LYS A 31 2.41 -4.08 -14.68
N ARG A 32 3.13 -3.04 -14.28
CA ARG A 32 2.69 -1.63 -14.25
C ARG A 32 1.27 -1.46 -13.67
N PRO A 33 1.02 -1.85 -12.40
CA PRO A 33 -0.28 -1.65 -11.78
C PRO A 33 -0.60 -0.17 -11.57
N ASP A 34 -1.89 0.17 -11.52
CA ASP A 34 -2.36 1.54 -11.29
C ASP A 34 -2.08 2.05 -9.88
N PHE A 35 -2.00 1.16 -8.89
CA PHE A 35 -1.60 1.47 -7.53
C PHE A 35 -0.98 0.25 -6.83
N LEU A 36 -0.15 0.52 -5.83
CA LEU A 36 0.35 -0.48 -4.88
C LEU A 36 -0.44 -0.36 -3.59
N TYR A 37 -0.95 -1.47 -3.06
CA TYR A 37 -1.65 -1.50 -1.78
C TYR A 37 -0.88 -2.35 -0.77
N THR A 38 -0.65 -1.80 0.42
CA THR A 38 -0.09 -2.55 1.55
C THR A 38 -0.90 -2.37 2.83
N HIS A 39 -0.98 -3.43 3.63
CA HIS A 39 -1.65 -3.44 4.92
C HIS A 39 -0.63 -3.74 6.01
N LEU A 40 -0.38 -2.76 6.88
CA LEU A 40 0.64 -2.82 7.91
C LEU A 40 -0.02 -3.07 9.27
N THR A 41 0.02 -4.32 9.75
CA THR A 41 -0.69 -4.77 10.96
C THR A 41 0.13 -4.70 12.25
N GLY A 42 1.45 -4.64 12.20
CA GLY A 42 2.27 -4.66 13.41
C GLY A 42 3.70 -4.16 13.22
N ILE A 43 4.34 -3.85 14.34
CA ILE A 43 5.76 -3.51 14.44
C ILE A 43 6.48 -4.78 14.86
N ALA A 44 7.19 -5.44 13.95
CA ALA A 44 8.23 -6.37 14.34
C ALA A 44 9.55 -5.58 14.43
N GLY A 45 10.15 -5.51 15.62
CA GLY A 45 11.48 -4.92 15.83
C GLY A 45 11.61 -3.45 15.40
N ASN A 46 12.65 -3.15 14.60
CA ASN A 46 13.08 -1.80 14.22
C ASN A 46 12.36 -1.23 12.96
N PHE A 47 11.13 -1.63 12.69
CA PHE A 47 10.40 -1.12 11.52
C PHE A 47 10.18 0.40 11.60
N SER A 48 10.54 1.10 10.52
CA SER A 48 10.29 2.54 10.37
C SER A 48 9.41 2.77 9.15
N LEU A 49 8.19 3.26 9.38
CA LEU A 49 7.26 3.63 8.32
C LEU A 49 7.87 4.66 7.36
N GLU A 50 8.63 5.61 7.88
CA GLU A 50 9.29 6.64 7.07
C GLU A 50 10.36 6.04 6.15
N LYS A 51 11.20 5.12 6.67
CA LYS A 51 12.18 4.40 5.84
C LYS A 51 11.49 3.55 4.78
N PHE A 52 10.42 2.84 5.15
CA PHE A 52 9.63 2.04 4.20
C PHE A 52 9.08 2.91 3.06
N ILE A 53 8.40 4.02 3.39
CA ILE A 53 7.85 4.94 2.38
C ILE A 53 8.96 5.48 1.49
N SER A 54 10.07 5.93 2.08
CA SER A 54 11.22 6.44 1.33
C SER A 54 11.78 5.41 0.35
N GLN A 55 11.94 4.14 0.79
CA GLN A 55 12.44 3.07 -0.07
C GLN A 55 11.47 2.73 -1.20
N VAL A 56 10.15 2.68 -0.93
CA VAL A 56 9.16 2.42 -1.97
C VAL A 56 9.13 3.56 -2.98
N SER A 57 9.08 4.82 -2.53
CA SER A 57 9.08 5.99 -3.42
C SER A 57 10.34 6.09 -4.28
N GLN A 58 11.50 5.63 -3.80
CA GLN A 58 12.73 5.60 -4.59
C GLN A 58 12.73 4.51 -5.66
N ARG A 59 12.18 3.34 -5.35
CA ARG A 59 12.21 2.16 -6.25
C ARG A 59 11.04 2.09 -7.21
N VAL A 60 9.91 2.65 -6.80
CA VAL A 60 8.63 2.62 -7.53
C VAL A 60 8.00 4.02 -7.50
N PRO A 61 8.67 5.04 -8.09
CA PRO A 61 8.22 6.45 -7.99
C PRO A 61 6.91 6.72 -8.73
N ASP A 62 6.63 5.96 -9.80
CA ASP A 62 5.52 6.25 -10.72
C ASP A 62 4.18 5.60 -10.31
N ILE A 63 4.17 4.79 -9.25
CA ILE A 63 2.99 4.04 -8.82
C ILE A 63 2.52 4.56 -7.46
N PRO A 64 1.29 5.12 -7.38
CA PRO A 64 0.72 5.54 -6.12
C PRO A 64 0.69 4.42 -5.07
N LEU A 65 1.12 4.73 -3.85
CA LEU A 65 1.14 3.80 -2.73
C LEU A 65 -0.03 4.06 -1.79
N VAL A 66 -0.86 3.07 -1.57
CA VAL A 66 -1.95 3.07 -0.59
C VAL A 66 -1.53 2.23 0.62
N ILE A 67 -1.53 2.85 1.80
CA ILE A 67 -1.11 2.22 3.06
C ILE A 67 -2.28 2.21 4.03
N SER A 68 -2.57 1.05 4.59
CA SER A 68 -3.59 0.88 5.62
C SER A 68 -3.05 0.11 6.83
N GLY A 69 -3.88 -0.05 7.86
CA GLY A 69 -3.54 -0.80 9.06
C GLY A 69 -3.06 0.08 10.21
N GLN A 70 -2.63 -0.54 11.31
CA GLN A 70 -2.34 0.16 12.56
C GLN A 70 -1.27 1.24 12.39
N LEU A 71 -0.25 0.99 11.57
CA LEU A 71 0.84 1.94 11.34
C LEU A 71 0.42 3.17 10.51
N ALA A 72 -0.61 3.05 9.67
CA ALA A 72 -1.18 4.20 8.97
C ALA A 72 -1.79 5.23 9.96
N ARG A 73 -2.29 4.76 11.11
CA ARG A 73 -2.87 5.62 12.16
C ARG A 73 -1.82 6.44 12.91
N ALA A 74 -0.61 5.89 13.07
CA ALA A 74 0.47 6.51 13.83
C ALA A 74 1.17 7.66 13.07
N HIS A 75 0.88 7.84 11.78
CA HIS A 75 1.52 8.88 10.97
C HIS A 75 0.77 10.21 11.08
N SER A 76 1.33 11.12 11.89
CA SER A 76 0.82 12.48 12.15
C SER A 76 1.49 13.58 11.31
N LYS A 77 2.49 13.23 10.48
CA LYS A 77 3.22 14.18 9.63
C LYS A 77 2.50 14.43 8.30
N LYS A 78 2.95 15.46 7.57
CA LYS A 78 2.52 15.73 6.19
C LYS A 78 2.70 14.49 5.33
N VAL A 79 1.62 14.08 4.67
CA VAL A 79 1.62 12.92 3.78
C VAL A 79 2.43 13.27 2.52
N PRO A 80 3.47 12.49 2.16
CA PRO A 80 4.22 12.72 0.94
C PRO A 80 3.35 12.55 -0.31
N SER A 81 3.70 13.23 -1.41
CA SER A 81 2.99 13.08 -2.69
C SER A 81 3.06 11.63 -3.18
N GLY A 82 1.95 11.12 -3.72
CA GLY A 82 1.85 9.74 -4.19
C GLY A 82 1.58 8.71 -3.07
N ILE A 83 1.49 9.13 -1.80
CA ILE A 83 1.15 8.26 -0.67
C ILE A 83 -0.28 8.54 -0.19
N ASN A 84 -1.07 7.49 -0.03
CA ASN A 84 -2.46 7.58 0.43
C ASN A 84 -2.66 6.69 1.66
N PHE A 85 -2.86 7.30 2.82
CA PHE A 85 -3.14 6.55 4.04
C PHE A 85 -4.64 6.27 4.19
N LYS A 86 -4.97 5.06 4.65
CA LYS A 86 -6.30 4.61 5.06
C LYS A 86 -6.24 4.20 6.52
N ARG A 87 -6.69 5.11 7.40
CA ARG A 87 -6.50 5.03 8.86
C ARG A 87 -7.63 4.29 9.57
N SER A 88 -8.76 4.13 8.91
CA SER A 88 -9.95 3.44 9.41
C SER A 88 -10.45 2.39 8.43
N LEU A 89 -11.26 1.45 8.91
CA LEU A 89 -11.97 0.52 8.03
C LEU A 89 -12.90 1.29 7.07
N SER A 90 -13.55 2.35 7.55
CA SER A 90 -14.42 3.19 6.72
C SER A 90 -13.67 3.79 5.54
N GLU A 91 -12.49 4.39 5.76
CA GLU A 91 -11.66 4.92 4.68
C GLU A 91 -11.22 3.84 3.67
N VAL A 92 -10.98 2.62 4.15
CA VAL A 92 -10.65 1.49 3.27
C VAL A 92 -11.87 1.11 2.41
N LEU A 93 -13.06 1.04 3.00
CA LEU A 93 -14.29 0.71 2.27
C LEU A 93 -14.65 1.80 1.26
N GLU A 94 -14.54 3.08 1.63
CA GLU A 94 -14.70 4.22 0.73
C GLU A 94 -13.70 4.18 -0.43
N PHE A 95 -12.44 3.85 -0.14
CA PHE A 95 -11.43 3.66 -1.18
C PHE A 95 -11.82 2.54 -2.14
N VAL A 96 -12.21 1.37 -1.63
CA VAL A 96 -12.65 0.25 -2.48
C VAL A 96 -13.89 0.63 -3.30
N ALA A 97 -14.86 1.33 -2.71
CA ALA A 97 -16.06 1.78 -3.41
C ALA A 97 -15.76 2.82 -4.51
N SER A 98 -14.68 3.60 -4.36
CA SER A 98 -14.21 4.53 -5.40
C SER A 98 -13.49 3.85 -6.57
N LEU A 99 -13.12 2.58 -6.43
CA LEU A 99 -12.52 1.77 -7.50
C LEU A 99 -13.64 1.07 -8.28
N GLY A 100 -14.28 1.80 -9.19
CA GLY A 100 -15.39 1.32 -10.02
C GLY A 100 -15.80 2.33 -11.07
#